data_AF-A0A7Z7BA16-F1
#
_entry.id   AF-A0A7Z7BA16-F1
#
_cell.length_a   1.000
_cell.length_b   1.000
_cell.length_c   1.000
_cell.angle_alpha   90.00
_cell.angle_beta   90.00
_cell.angle_gamma   90.00
#
_symmetry.space_group_name_H-M   'P 1'
#
loop_
_entity.id
_entity.type
_entity.pdbx_description
1 polymer ?
#
loop_
_entity_poly.entity_id
_entity_poly.type
_entity_poly.pdbx_seq_one_letter_code
_entity_poly.pdbx_strand_id
1 'polypeptide(L)'
;MQDTLLRIDWLPMMLVCGAALYAVMAVLASLVSAARAAARERRFLPARAPTPVSVLKPLCGAEPRLFDNLATFCEQTHPCFELICGVSSADDSAIAIVHRLQAAYPQCRISLVVDPRVHGTNLKVSNLINLAQWAHHDVFVIADSDIAVEADYLERVCAPLADPQVGVVTCLYRAKGIAGFWSRVGAQFINEWFVPSVRIAHAFGSTRFGFGATLALRRSTLAGIGGFERLRNTLADDYWLAGHVRELNLQTVLSPVVVETDVTEYTLAALWDRETRWLRTIRSVNRTGFAALFVTFTLPWIACGAWLAFELHRVNAHPAVSIALVVAAVAGVSARVVLHALMGAERRLLWRDLALMPVRDALLFAQWMAGSFGSTVVWRGVRVPVEARDNATTVFRPEPAKALEVSDGR
;
A
#
# COMPACT_ATOMS: atom_id res chain seq x y z
N MET A 1 -16.84 -10.09 -44.92
CA MET A 1 -17.51 -10.21 -43.60
C MET A 1 -16.70 -11.08 -42.64
N GLN A 2 -16.25 -12.28 -43.05
CA GLN A 2 -15.33 -13.12 -42.25
C GLN A 2 -13.97 -12.44 -41.94
N ASP A 3 -13.34 -11.78 -42.92
CA ASP A 3 -12.06 -11.06 -42.68
C ASP A 3 -12.20 -9.81 -41.80
N THR A 4 -13.40 -9.23 -41.73
CA THR A 4 -13.69 -8.05 -40.91
C THR A 4 -13.94 -8.43 -39.46
N LEU A 5 -14.55 -9.60 -39.21
CA LEU A 5 -14.69 -10.21 -37.88
C LEU A 5 -13.30 -10.59 -37.32
N LEU A 6 -12.45 -11.20 -38.17
CA LEU A 6 -11.06 -11.54 -37.84
C LEU A 6 -10.24 -10.35 -37.32
N ARG A 7 -10.46 -9.11 -37.79
CA ARG A 7 -9.73 -7.92 -37.30
C ARG A 7 -10.25 -7.40 -35.95
N ILE A 8 -11.48 -7.70 -35.58
CA ILE A 8 -12.14 -7.22 -34.35
C ILE A 8 -11.82 -8.13 -33.16
N ASP A 9 -11.52 -9.41 -33.39
CA ASP A 9 -11.33 -10.42 -32.33
C ASP A 9 -9.94 -10.40 -31.65
N TRP A 10 -8.91 -9.80 -32.29
CA TRP A 10 -7.55 -9.80 -31.75
C TRP A 10 -7.42 -9.02 -30.45
N LEU A 11 -8.07 -7.87 -30.34
CA LEU A 11 -7.94 -7.01 -29.17
C LEU A 11 -8.55 -7.67 -27.91
N PRO A 12 -9.81 -8.15 -27.92
CA PRO A 12 -10.35 -8.92 -26.79
C PRO A 12 -9.51 -10.14 -26.45
N MET A 13 -9.03 -10.88 -27.46
CA MET A 13 -8.18 -12.05 -27.24
C MET A 13 -6.85 -11.68 -26.54
N MET A 14 -6.17 -10.64 -27.00
CA MET A 14 -4.93 -10.15 -26.37
C MET A 14 -5.17 -9.73 -24.93
N LEU A 15 -6.29 -9.06 -24.64
CA LEU A 15 -6.63 -8.60 -23.29
C LEU A 15 -6.95 -9.76 -22.35
N VAL A 16 -7.70 -10.76 -22.81
CA VAL A 16 -8.02 -11.98 -22.04
C VAL A 16 -6.76 -12.77 -21.75
N CYS A 17 -5.95 -13.05 -22.77
CA CYS A 17 -4.69 -13.78 -22.63
C CYS A 17 -3.69 -13.01 -21.73
N GLY A 18 -3.60 -11.68 -21.88
CA GLY A 18 -2.77 -10.83 -21.04
C GLY A 18 -3.20 -10.83 -19.58
N ALA A 19 -4.52 -10.72 -19.31
CA ALA A 19 -5.08 -10.80 -17.97
C ALA A 19 -4.87 -12.18 -17.32
N ALA A 20 -5.10 -13.26 -18.08
CA ALA A 20 -4.86 -14.62 -17.60
C ALA A 20 -3.38 -14.86 -17.30
N LEU A 21 -2.49 -14.44 -18.20
CA LEU A 21 -1.04 -14.50 -17.98
C LEU A 21 -0.62 -13.70 -16.75
N TYR A 22 -1.14 -12.49 -16.57
CA TYR A 22 -0.88 -11.67 -15.39
C TYR A 22 -1.32 -12.39 -14.10
N ALA A 23 -2.53 -12.96 -14.07
CA ALA A 23 -3.02 -13.69 -12.91
C ALA A 23 -2.16 -14.93 -12.58
N VAL A 24 -1.72 -15.68 -13.58
CA VAL A 24 -0.79 -16.81 -13.40
C VAL A 24 0.55 -16.32 -12.86
N MET A 25 1.11 -15.25 -13.43
CA MET A 25 2.35 -14.64 -12.96
C MET A 25 2.25 -14.12 -11.53
N ALA A 26 1.10 -13.60 -11.12
CA ALA A 26 0.83 -13.17 -9.75
C ALA A 26 0.91 -14.33 -8.75
N VAL A 27 0.36 -15.49 -9.12
CA VAL A 27 0.46 -16.73 -8.32
C VAL A 27 1.92 -17.18 -8.24
N LEU A 28 2.60 -17.30 -9.39
CA LEU A 28 4.00 -17.76 -9.43
C LEU A 28 4.92 -16.83 -8.63
N ALA A 29 4.79 -15.51 -8.79
CA ALA A 29 5.57 -14.53 -8.05
C ALA A 29 5.28 -14.59 -6.54
N SER A 30 4.03 -14.88 -6.14
CA SER A 30 3.67 -15.08 -4.73
C SER A 30 4.28 -16.34 -4.14
N LEU A 31 4.27 -17.45 -4.87
CA LEU A 31 4.92 -18.70 -4.44
C LEU A 31 6.45 -18.53 -4.34
N VAL A 32 7.07 -17.89 -5.32
CA VAL A 32 8.52 -17.59 -5.31
C VAL A 32 8.87 -16.65 -4.16
N SER A 33 8.07 -15.62 -3.92
CA SER A 33 8.27 -14.68 -2.80
C SER A 33 8.17 -15.40 -1.46
N ALA A 34 7.18 -16.28 -1.28
CA ALA A 34 7.02 -17.08 -0.06
C ALA A 34 8.19 -18.06 0.14
N ALA A 35 8.62 -18.75 -0.92
CA ALA A 35 9.76 -19.66 -0.86
C ALA A 35 11.06 -18.94 -0.50
N ARG A 36 11.30 -17.76 -1.09
CA ARG A 36 12.46 -16.90 -0.77
C ARG A 36 12.40 -16.39 0.68
N ALA A 37 11.22 -16.00 1.16
CA ALA A 37 11.03 -15.57 2.55
C ALA A 37 11.35 -16.72 3.52
N ALA A 38 10.78 -17.91 3.31
CA ALA A 38 11.05 -19.09 4.13
C ALA A 38 12.55 -19.50 4.11
N ALA A 39 13.20 -19.39 2.95
CA ALA A 39 14.64 -19.65 2.85
C ALA A 39 15.48 -18.62 3.61
N ARG A 40 15.06 -17.35 3.63
CA ARG A 40 15.71 -16.28 4.42
C ARG A 40 15.46 -16.47 5.91
N GLU A 41 14.27 -16.87 6.32
CA GLU A 41 13.94 -17.16 7.72
C GLU A 41 14.83 -18.26 8.29
N ARG A 42 15.08 -19.34 7.54
CA ARG A 42 16.01 -20.40 7.96
C ARG A 42 17.46 -19.93 8.15
N ARG A 43 17.83 -18.80 7.53
CA ARG A 43 19.17 -18.20 7.62
C ARG A 43 19.22 -17.00 8.54
N PHE A 44 18.08 -16.55 9.05
CA PHE A 44 18.03 -15.39 9.91
C PHE A 44 18.71 -15.73 11.22
N LEU A 45 19.75 -14.97 11.54
CA LEU A 45 20.44 -15.04 12.81
C LEU A 45 20.32 -13.67 13.46
N PRO A 46 19.91 -13.60 14.73
CA PRO A 46 19.89 -12.36 15.47
C PRO A 46 21.24 -11.64 15.42
N ALA A 47 21.19 -10.32 15.28
CA ALA A 47 22.40 -9.51 15.34
C ALA A 47 23.02 -9.66 16.74
N ARG A 48 24.33 -9.97 16.79
CA ARG A 48 25.06 -10.06 18.07
C ARG A 48 25.04 -8.75 18.87
N ALA A 49 24.95 -7.63 18.18
CA ALA A 49 24.80 -6.29 18.75
C ALA A 49 23.66 -5.57 18.01
N PRO A 50 22.43 -5.58 18.55
CA PRO A 50 21.29 -4.94 17.91
C PRO A 50 21.49 -3.43 17.86
N THR A 51 21.24 -2.83 16.70
CA THR A 51 21.38 -1.37 16.51
C THR A 51 20.17 -0.69 17.15
N PRO A 52 20.35 0.29 18.05
CA PRO A 52 19.23 1.02 18.64
C PRO A 52 18.33 1.67 17.56
N VAL A 53 17.01 1.65 17.77
CA VAL A 53 16.02 2.08 16.78
C VAL A 53 15.08 3.15 17.33
N SER A 54 14.89 4.25 16.59
CA SER A 54 13.82 5.21 16.86
C SER A 54 12.65 4.96 15.89
N VAL A 55 11.51 4.55 16.43
CA VAL A 55 10.28 4.34 15.65
C VAL A 55 9.48 5.65 15.60
N LEU A 56 9.21 6.16 14.40
CA LEU A 56 8.47 7.39 14.17
C LEU A 56 7.03 7.06 13.75
N LYS A 57 6.05 7.46 14.55
CA LYS A 57 4.61 7.24 14.35
C LYS A 57 3.88 8.58 14.20
N PRO A 58 3.71 9.10 12.97
CA PRO A 58 2.87 10.27 12.75
C PRO A 58 1.38 9.90 12.90
N LEU A 59 0.70 10.48 13.90
CA LEU A 59 -0.69 10.21 14.26
C LEU A 59 -1.61 11.36 13.81
N CYS A 60 -2.90 11.06 13.61
CA CYS A 60 -3.95 12.06 13.45
C CYS A 60 -5.32 11.44 13.74
N GLY A 61 -5.94 11.85 14.85
CA GLY A 61 -7.21 11.32 15.29
C GLY A 61 -7.11 9.93 15.94
N ALA A 62 -8.19 9.55 16.61
CA ALA A 62 -8.37 8.24 17.22
C ALA A 62 -8.86 7.23 16.19
N GLU A 63 -7.95 6.78 15.31
CA GLU A 63 -8.25 5.73 14.34
C GLU A 63 -8.71 4.44 15.05
N PRO A 64 -9.63 3.65 14.45
CA PRO A 64 -9.99 2.35 14.99
C PRO A 64 -8.74 1.50 15.22
N ARG A 65 -8.68 0.85 16.37
CA ARG A 65 -7.54 -0.02 16.79
C ARG A 65 -6.19 0.69 16.91
N LEU A 66 -6.12 2.02 16.94
CA LEU A 66 -4.85 2.74 17.13
C LEU A 66 -4.07 2.25 18.36
N PHE A 67 -4.75 1.98 19.49
CA PHE A 67 -4.11 1.40 20.67
C PHE A 67 -3.48 0.03 20.36
N ASP A 68 -4.25 -0.89 19.79
CA ASP A 68 -3.80 -2.25 19.48
C ASP A 68 -2.61 -2.22 18.51
N ASN A 69 -2.68 -1.38 17.49
CA ASN A 69 -1.63 -1.25 16.48
C ASN A 69 -0.34 -0.69 17.09
N LEU A 70 -0.43 0.36 17.92
CA LEU A 70 0.74 0.89 18.63
C LEU A 70 1.30 -0.09 19.67
N ALA A 71 0.44 -0.84 20.35
CA ALA A 71 0.84 -1.86 21.32
C ALA A 71 1.78 -2.90 20.71
N THR A 72 1.58 -3.31 19.46
CA THR A 72 2.49 -4.25 18.77
C THR A 72 3.93 -3.73 18.64
N PHE A 73 4.12 -2.41 18.61
CA PHE A 73 5.46 -1.80 18.61
C PHE A 73 6.08 -1.77 20.00
N CYS A 74 5.29 -1.80 21.06
CA CYS A 74 5.77 -1.91 22.44
C CYS A 74 6.13 -3.35 22.82
N GLU A 75 5.55 -4.34 22.12
CA GLU A 75 5.75 -5.78 22.34
C GLU A 75 6.91 -6.39 21.54
N GLN A 76 7.80 -5.54 21.03
CA GLN A 76 8.95 -5.97 20.25
C GLN A 76 9.99 -6.68 21.13
N THR A 77 10.59 -7.75 20.62
CA THR A 77 11.72 -8.46 21.25
C THR A 77 13.04 -7.70 21.12
N HIS A 78 13.08 -6.67 20.27
CA HIS A 78 14.25 -5.85 20.06
C HIS A 78 14.65 -5.13 21.38
N PRO A 79 15.89 -5.28 21.88
CA PRO A 79 16.21 -4.89 23.25
C PRO A 79 16.45 -3.38 23.44
N CYS A 80 16.65 -2.63 22.36
CA CYS A 80 16.93 -1.19 22.44
C CYS A 80 16.17 -0.44 21.35
N PHE A 81 15.03 0.13 21.71
CA PHE A 81 14.26 0.99 20.83
C PHE A 81 13.44 2.02 21.63
N GLU A 82 12.94 3.02 20.94
CA GLU A 82 11.97 3.98 21.44
C GLU A 82 10.84 4.18 20.43
N LEU A 83 9.68 4.59 20.92
CA LEU A 83 8.50 4.91 20.14
C LEU A 83 8.20 6.40 20.26
N ILE A 84 8.18 7.11 19.13
CA ILE A 84 7.95 8.56 19.08
C ILE A 84 6.65 8.80 18.32
N CYS A 85 5.60 9.11 19.05
CA CYS A 85 4.26 9.38 18.54
C CYS A 85 4.07 10.90 18.37
N GLY A 86 3.70 11.32 17.16
CA GLY A 86 3.57 12.74 16.82
C GLY A 86 2.16 13.14 16.47
N VAL A 87 1.68 14.26 17.00
CA VAL A 87 0.41 14.89 16.60
C VAL A 87 0.62 16.37 16.29
N SER A 88 -0.22 16.91 15.40
CA SER A 88 -0.14 18.32 14.99
C SER A 88 -0.97 19.27 15.86
N SER A 89 -1.88 18.76 16.69
CA SER A 89 -2.75 19.54 17.55
C SER A 89 -2.74 19.01 18.97
N ALA A 90 -2.81 19.91 19.95
CA ALA A 90 -2.95 19.57 21.37
C ALA A 90 -4.32 18.96 21.71
N ASP A 91 -5.32 19.15 20.83
CA ASP A 91 -6.66 18.58 20.98
C ASP A 91 -6.84 17.28 20.17
N ASP A 92 -5.75 16.74 19.60
CA ASP A 92 -5.84 15.51 18.81
C ASP A 92 -6.22 14.31 19.70
N SER A 93 -7.34 13.67 19.39
CA SER A 93 -7.85 12.50 20.11
C SER A 93 -6.88 11.32 20.21
N ALA A 94 -5.84 11.24 19.36
CA ALA A 94 -4.77 10.24 19.50
C ALA A 94 -3.97 10.39 20.81
N ILE A 95 -3.90 11.60 21.39
CA ILE A 95 -3.16 11.88 22.63
C ILE A 95 -3.64 10.99 23.78
N ALA A 96 -4.96 10.87 23.96
CA ALA A 96 -5.54 10.03 25.01
C ALA A 96 -5.15 8.55 24.83
N ILE A 97 -5.01 8.09 23.58
CA ILE A 97 -4.59 6.72 23.27
C ILE A 97 -3.11 6.53 23.58
N VAL A 98 -2.25 7.49 23.25
CA VAL A 98 -0.81 7.45 23.57
C VAL A 98 -0.58 7.47 25.09
N HIS A 99 -1.34 8.26 25.86
CA HIS A 99 -1.26 8.24 27.32
C HIS A 99 -1.68 6.89 27.92
N ARG A 100 -2.74 6.28 27.39
CA ARG A 100 -3.12 4.92 27.77
C ARG A 100 -2.02 3.91 27.44
N LEU A 101 -1.37 4.06 26.29
CA LEU A 101 -0.25 3.21 25.87
C LEU A 101 0.95 3.35 26.82
N GLN A 102 1.32 4.58 27.18
CA GLN A 102 2.38 4.87 28.16
C GLN A 102 2.10 4.20 29.51
N ALA A 103 0.85 4.25 29.98
CA ALA A 103 0.45 3.59 31.22
C ALA A 103 0.49 2.05 31.13
N ALA A 104 0.15 1.49 29.97
CA ALA A 104 0.15 0.04 29.74
C ALA A 104 1.55 -0.55 29.55
N TYR A 105 2.49 0.22 29.01
CA TYR A 105 3.87 -0.22 28.73
C TYR A 105 4.91 0.73 29.36
N PRO A 106 4.96 0.85 30.70
CA PRO A 106 5.86 1.78 31.39
C PRO A 106 7.36 1.49 31.18
N GLN A 107 7.70 0.25 30.79
CA GLN A 107 9.05 -0.17 30.43
C GLN A 107 9.49 0.26 29.03
N CYS A 108 8.54 0.60 28.14
CA CYS A 108 8.83 1.05 26.79
C CYS A 108 9.02 2.57 26.78
N ARG A 109 10.08 3.06 26.13
CA ARG A 109 10.31 4.50 26.00
C ARG A 109 9.37 5.08 24.95
N ILE A 110 8.23 5.60 25.39
CA ILE A 110 7.19 6.18 24.53
C ILE A 110 7.14 7.70 24.73
N SER A 111 7.49 8.44 23.68
CA SER A 111 7.43 9.91 23.66
C SER A 111 6.19 10.37 22.87
N LEU A 112 5.44 11.31 23.44
CA LEU A 112 4.40 12.05 22.73
C LEU A 112 4.92 13.44 22.37
N VAL A 113 4.95 13.75 21.08
CA VAL A 113 5.35 15.06 20.56
C VAL A 113 4.13 15.75 19.98
N VAL A 114 3.77 16.89 20.56
CA VAL A 114 2.71 17.77 20.04
C VAL A 114 3.39 18.96 19.40
N ASP A 115 3.34 19.04 18.07
CA ASP A 115 4.00 20.12 17.33
C ASP A 115 3.18 20.60 16.13
N PRO A 116 2.61 21.82 16.18
CA PRO A 116 1.77 22.36 15.12
C PRO A 116 2.54 22.93 13.93
N ARG A 117 3.89 22.91 13.94
CA ARG A 117 4.69 23.47 12.85
C ARG A 117 4.45 22.70 11.55
N VAL A 118 4.02 23.42 10.51
CA VAL A 118 3.80 22.90 9.15
C VAL A 118 4.98 23.31 8.27
N HIS A 119 5.60 22.33 7.61
CA HIS A 119 6.80 22.54 6.79
C HIS A 119 6.52 22.52 5.28
N GLY A 120 5.39 21.95 4.88
CA GLY A 120 4.97 21.87 3.48
C GLY A 120 3.53 21.38 3.33
N THR A 121 3.13 21.07 2.10
CA THR A 121 1.77 20.62 1.77
C THR A 121 1.44 19.21 2.26
N ASN A 122 2.46 18.37 2.51
CA ASN A 122 2.27 17.05 3.11
C ASN A 122 2.35 17.17 4.65
N LEU A 123 1.20 17.06 5.31
CA LEU A 123 1.09 17.18 6.76
C LEU A 123 1.72 16.00 7.51
N LYS A 124 1.71 14.78 6.94
CA LYS A 124 2.43 13.64 7.51
C LYS A 124 3.93 13.91 7.51
N VAL A 125 4.49 14.41 6.42
CA VAL A 125 5.91 14.76 6.34
C VAL A 125 6.24 15.91 7.28
N SER A 126 5.37 16.92 7.40
CA SER A 126 5.56 17.98 8.40
C SER A 126 5.65 17.41 9.82
N ASN A 127 4.79 16.46 10.17
CA ASN A 127 4.85 15.75 11.44
C ASN A 127 6.15 14.92 11.57
N LEU A 128 6.58 14.21 10.52
CA LEU A 128 7.84 13.46 10.53
C LEU A 128 9.08 14.35 10.74
N ILE A 129 9.11 15.55 10.15
CA ILE A 129 10.17 16.55 10.40
C ILE A 129 10.21 16.93 11.89
N ASN A 130 9.04 17.18 12.49
CA ASN A 130 8.94 17.51 13.91
C ASN A 130 9.40 16.34 14.80
N LEU A 131 9.02 15.10 14.47
CA LEU A 131 9.38 13.90 15.23
C LEU A 131 10.87 13.57 15.17
N ALA A 132 11.51 13.73 14.02
CA ALA A 132 12.90 13.33 13.80
C ALA A 132 13.90 14.03 14.73
N GLN A 133 13.54 15.21 15.24
CA GLN A 133 14.34 16.01 16.18
C GLN A 133 14.39 15.38 17.59
N TRP A 134 13.41 14.55 17.93
CA TRP A 134 13.29 13.87 19.23
C TRP A 134 13.88 12.47 19.24
N ALA A 135 14.34 11.98 18.08
CA ALA A 135 14.91 10.65 17.95
C ALA A 135 16.34 10.60 18.50
N HIS A 136 16.61 9.63 19.37
CA HIS A 136 17.90 9.42 20.04
C HIS A 136 18.81 8.44 19.29
N HIS A 137 18.28 7.67 18.33
CA HIS A 137 19.02 6.61 17.66
C HIS A 137 19.27 6.93 16.19
N ASP A 138 20.23 6.20 15.61
CA ASP A 138 20.69 6.41 14.23
C ASP A 138 19.98 5.55 13.19
N VAL A 139 19.08 4.65 13.62
CA VAL A 139 18.19 3.93 12.73
C VAL A 139 16.76 4.42 12.96
N PHE A 140 16.12 4.86 11.89
CA PHE A 140 14.73 5.25 11.88
C PHE A 140 13.88 4.16 11.28
N VAL A 141 12.76 3.86 11.96
CA VAL A 141 11.66 3.07 11.40
C VAL A 141 10.43 3.96 11.36
N ILE A 142 9.98 4.29 10.16
CA ILE A 142 8.75 5.03 9.91
C ILE A 142 7.65 4.01 9.63
N ALA A 143 6.53 4.12 10.33
CA ALA A 143 5.37 3.27 10.08
C ALA A 143 4.08 4.10 10.24
N ASP A 144 3.07 3.80 9.43
CA ASP A 144 1.75 4.41 9.55
C ASP A 144 1.03 3.95 10.84
N SER A 145 0.02 4.71 11.26
CA SER A 145 -0.72 4.52 12.52
C SER A 145 -1.60 3.26 12.55
N ASP A 146 -2.02 2.82 11.38
CA ASP A 146 -2.87 1.65 11.14
C ASP A 146 -2.06 0.35 10.95
N ILE A 147 -0.73 0.42 11.12
CA ILE A 147 0.16 -0.73 10.94
C ILE A 147 0.31 -1.49 12.25
N ALA A 148 0.08 -2.79 12.20
CA ALA A 148 0.40 -3.76 13.24
C ALA A 148 1.55 -4.68 12.80
N VAL A 149 2.37 -5.10 13.76
CA VAL A 149 3.61 -5.84 13.51
C VAL A 149 3.77 -7.05 14.45
N GLU A 150 4.55 -8.03 14.04
CA GLU A 150 4.93 -9.17 14.90
C GLU A 150 6.07 -8.80 15.85
N ALA A 151 6.25 -9.54 16.94
CA ALA A 151 7.22 -9.21 17.99
C ALA A 151 8.69 -9.15 17.51
N ASP A 152 9.05 -9.87 16.43
CA ASP A 152 10.39 -9.91 15.84
C ASP A 152 10.62 -8.84 14.73
N TYR A 153 9.64 -7.96 14.51
CA TYR A 153 9.60 -7.04 13.38
C TYR A 153 10.80 -6.10 13.31
N LEU A 154 11.12 -5.38 14.40
CA LEU A 154 12.21 -4.40 14.39
C LEU A 154 13.55 -5.06 14.10
N GLU A 155 13.78 -6.24 14.65
CA GLU A 155 14.99 -7.02 14.43
C GLU A 155 15.12 -7.40 12.94
N ARG A 156 14.06 -7.93 12.35
CA ARG A 156 14.05 -8.40 10.96
C ARG A 156 14.10 -7.29 9.93
N VAL A 157 13.41 -6.18 10.19
CA VAL A 157 13.37 -5.03 9.27
C VAL A 157 14.67 -4.23 9.33
N CYS A 158 15.33 -4.16 10.48
CA CYS A 158 16.60 -3.47 10.61
C CYS A 158 17.80 -4.33 10.19
N ALA A 159 17.71 -5.67 10.22
CA ALA A 159 18.82 -6.55 9.88
C ALA A 159 19.49 -6.26 8.52
N PRO A 160 18.78 -5.97 7.41
CA PRO A 160 19.42 -5.62 6.14
C PRO A 160 20.25 -4.33 6.21
N LEU A 161 19.97 -3.43 7.16
CA LEU A 161 20.79 -2.23 7.41
C LEU A 161 22.11 -2.57 8.10
N ALA A 162 22.50 -3.84 8.27
CA ALA A 162 23.89 -4.17 8.57
C ALA A 162 24.80 -3.95 7.35
N ASP A 163 24.27 -4.13 6.14
CA ASP A 163 24.99 -3.88 4.89
C ASP A 163 25.02 -2.36 4.59
N PRO A 164 26.22 -1.75 4.43
CA PRO A 164 26.33 -0.32 4.10
C PRO A 164 25.76 0.03 2.72
N GLN A 165 25.57 -0.93 1.81
CA GLN A 165 24.95 -0.70 0.51
C GLN A 165 23.42 -0.60 0.59
N VAL A 166 22.79 -1.06 1.69
CA VAL A 166 21.35 -0.94 1.89
C VAL A 166 21.04 0.42 2.48
N GLY A 167 20.34 1.25 1.70
CA GLY A 167 19.95 2.59 2.13
C GLY A 167 18.55 2.64 2.75
N VAL A 168 17.64 1.79 2.30
CA VAL A 168 16.27 1.74 2.83
C VAL A 168 15.68 0.34 2.72
N VAL A 169 14.97 -0.08 3.77
CA VAL A 169 14.18 -1.30 3.82
C VAL A 169 12.70 -0.94 3.85
N THR A 170 11.88 -1.67 3.11
CA THR A 170 10.42 -1.53 3.13
C THR A 170 9.73 -2.88 3.21
N CYS A 171 8.48 -2.91 3.68
CA CYS A 171 7.72 -4.13 3.88
C CYS A 171 6.50 -4.17 2.96
N LEU A 172 6.16 -5.37 2.49
CA LEU A 172 4.79 -5.61 2.03
C LEU A 172 3.86 -5.60 3.24
N TYR A 173 2.57 -5.43 2.97
CA TYR A 173 1.55 -5.42 4.00
C TYR A 173 0.32 -6.21 3.56
N ARG A 174 -0.36 -6.79 4.54
CA ARG A 174 -1.64 -7.50 4.37
C ARG A 174 -2.74 -6.64 4.97
N ALA A 175 -3.81 -6.45 4.22
CA ALA A 175 -4.97 -5.71 4.69
C ALA A 175 -5.96 -6.59 5.44
N LYS A 176 -6.49 -6.09 6.55
CA LYS A 176 -7.58 -6.68 7.33
C LYS A 176 -8.81 -5.76 7.30
N GLY A 177 -9.92 -6.25 6.76
CA GLY A 177 -11.19 -5.52 6.81
C GLY A 177 -11.85 -5.66 8.18
N ILE A 178 -11.94 -4.57 8.95
CA ILE A 178 -12.45 -4.57 10.33
C ILE A 178 -13.78 -3.81 10.51
N ALA A 179 -14.34 -3.25 9.43
CA ALA A 179 -15.52 -2.38 9.44
C ALA A 179 -16.59 -2.84 8.43
N GLY A 180 -17.01 -4.10 8.52
CA GLY A 180 -18.13 -4.62 7.73
C GLY A 180 -17.81 -4.89 6.26
N PHE A 181 -18.83 -4.87 5.41
CA PHE A 181 -18.75 -5.32 4.01
C PHE A 181 -17.72 -4.55 3.18
N TRP A 182 -17.78 -3.21 3.17
CA TRP A 182 -16.91 -2.40 2.33
C TRP A 182 -15.45 -2.49 2.76
N SER A 183 -15.19 -2.65 4.05
CA SER A 183 -13.82 -2.89 4.53
C SER A 183 -13.21 -4.20 4.02
N ARG A 184 -14.02 -5.27 3.87
CA ARG A 184 -13.58 -6.55 3.29
C ARG A 184 -13.28 -6.41 1.80
N VAL A 185 -14.13 -5.70 1.06
CA VAL A 185 -13.87 -5.34 -0.34
C VAL A 185 -12.60 -4.50 -0.48
N GLY A 186 -12.38 -3.54 0.42
CA GLY A 186 -11.17 -2.72 0.46
C GLY A 186 -9.90 -3.52 0.77
N ALA A 187 -9.99 -4.53 1.63
CA ALA A 187 -8.85 -5.41 1.91
C ALA A 187 -8.39 -6.17 0.65
N GLN A 188 -9.32 -6.55 -0.24
CA GLN A 188 -8.98 -7.22 -1.51
C GLN A 188 -8.21 -6.31 -2.48
N PHE A 189 -8.40 -4.99 -2.43
CA PHE A 189 -7.60 -4.05 -3.23
C PHE A 189 -6.10 -4.22 -2.94
N ILE A 190 -5.76 -4.36 -1.66
CA ILE A 190 -4.38 -4.57 -1.23
C ILE A 190 -3.95 -6.02 -1.49
N ASN A 191 -4.71 -6.97 -0.94
CA ASN A 191 -4.29 -8.37 -0.88
C ASN A 191 -4.30 -9.06 -2.25
N GLU A 192 -5.25 -8.73 -3.12
CA GLU A 192 -5.44 -9.46 -4.37
C GLU A 192 -4.96 -8.70 -5.61
N TRP A 193 -4.69 -7.40 -5.50
CA TRP A 193 -4.23 -6.59 -6.61
C TRP A 193 -2.87 -5.94 -6.32
N PHE A 194 -2.77 -5.08 -5.30
CA PHE A 194 -1.54 -4.34 -5.02
C PHE A 194 -0.36 -5.25 -4.68
N VAL A 195 -0.47 -6.09 -3.65
CA VAL A 195 0.62 -6.97 -3.20
C VAL A 195 1.11 -7.91 -4.31
N PRO A 196 0.22 -8.61 -5.05
CA PRO A 196 0.64 -9.44 -6.16
C PRO A 196 1.33 -8.65 -7.28
N SER A 197 0.88 -7.42 -7.58
CA SER A 197 1.53 -6.56 -8.57
C SER A 197 2.97 -6.21 -8.18
N VAL A 198 3.22 -5.91 -6.90
CA VAL A 198 4.57 -5.62 -6.38
C VAL A 198 5.44 -6.87 -6.47
N ARG A 199 4.91 -8.04 -6.13
CA ARG A 199 5.65 -9.31 -6.22
C ARG A 199 6.05 -9.64 -7.64
N ILE A 200 5.17 -9.42 -8.62
CA ILE A 200 5.53 -9.57 -10.05
C ILE A 200 6.68 -8.62 -10.39
N ALA A 201 6.52 -7.32 -10.12
CA ALA A 201 7.55 -6.33 -10.43
C ALA A 201 8.90 -6.67 -9.77
N HIS A 202 8.88 -7.13 -8.52
CA HIS A 202 10.09 -7.54 -7.80
C HIS A 202 10.71 -8.83 -8.36
N ALA A 203 9.89 -9.80 -8.80
CA ALA A 203 10.37 -11.01 -9.46
C ALA A 203 11.13 -10.70 -10.77
N PHE A 204 10.73 -9.63 -11.48
CA PHE A 204 11.42 -9.10 -12.65
C PHE A 204 12.54 -8.10 -12.32
N GLY A 205 12.99 -8.04 -11.06
CA GLY A 205 14.16 -7.26 -10.65
C GLY A 205 13.91 -5.79 -10.33
N SER A 206 12.65 -5.33 -10.30
CA SER A 206 12.37 -3.97 -9.84
C SER A 206 12.74 -3.82 -8.36
N THR A 207 13.34 -2.67 -8.04
CA THR A 207 13.63 -2.19 -6.68
C THR A 207 13.00 -0.82 -6.42
N ARG A 208 12.19 -0.32 -7.38
CA ARG A 208 11.55 1.00 -7.32
C ARG A 208 10.30 0.95 -6.44
N PHE A 209 10.52 0.66 -5.17
CA PHE A 209 9.49 0.55 -4.14
C PHE A 209 9.81 1.48 -2.97
N GLY A 210 8.81 1.72 -2.15
CA GLY A 210 8.85 2.50 -0.92
C GLY A 210 7.41 2.61 -0.43
N PHE A 211 7.09 1.92 0.66
CA PHE A 211 5.71 1.80 1.14
C PHE A 211 5.57 2.38 2.54
N GLY A 212 4.60 3.27 2.73
CA GLY A 212 4.34 3.98 3.99
C GLY A 212 4.03 3.07 5.17
N ALA A 213 3.62 1.83 4.89
CA ALA A 213 3.46 0.80 5.91
C ALA A 213 4.74 0.57 6.72
N THR A 214 5.91 0.63 6.07
CA THR A 214 7.21 0.53 6.74
C THR A 214 8.32 1.09 5.86
N LEU A 215 9.10 2.02 6.42
CA LEU A 215 10.41 2.41 5.89
C LEU A 215 11.43 2.41 7.01
N ALA A 216 12.50 1.62 6.86
CA ALA A 216 13.63 1.64 7.78
C ALA A 216 14.90 2.11 7.08
N LEU A 217 15.60 3.07 7.68
CA LEU A 217 16.80 3.67 7.11
C LEU A 217 17.70 4.25 8.19
N ARG A 218 18.96 4.50 7.86
CA ARG A 218 19.88 5.21 8.74
C ARG A 218 19.58 6.70 8.73
N ARG A 219 19.78 7.37 9.86
CA ARG A 219 19.76 8.84 9.98
C ARG A 219 20.74 9.47 8.99
N SER A 220 21.93 8.90 8.83
CA SER A 220 22.92 9.37 7.85
C SER A 220 22.42 9.27 6.41
N THR A 221 21.70 8.21 6.07
CA THR A 221 21.06 8.06 4.76
C THR A 221 19.96 9.09 4.55
N LEU A 222 19.10 9.32 5.55
CA LEU A 222 18.08 10.37 5.49
C LEU A 222 18.72 11.76 5.31
N ALA A 223 19.79 12.06 6.05
CA ALA A 223 20.53 13.31 5.90
C ALA A 223 21.15 13.43 4.50
N GLY A 224 21.74 12.35 3.99
CA GLY A 224 22.35 12.31 2.65
C GLY A 224 21.36 12.57 1.51
N ILE A 225 20.08 12.21 1.67
CA ILE A 225 19.05 12.52 0.67
C ILE A 225 18.47 13.93 0.81
N GLY A 226 18.85 14.69 1.83
CA GLY A 226 18.35 16.05 2.10
C GLY A 226 17.26 16.14 3.17
N GLY A 227 17.12 15.11 4.02
CA GLY A 227 16.16 15.10 5.12
C GLY A 227 14.71 14.84 4.68
N PHE A 228 13.78 14.87 5.64
CA PHE A 228 12.35 14.81 5.35
C PHE A 228 11.86 16.08 4.64
N GLU A 229 12.59 17.18 4.77
CA GLU A 229 12.34 18.47 4.13
C GLU A 229 12.23 18.35 2.61
N ARG A 230 13.03 17.47 2.00
CA ARG A 230 12.95 17.21 0.55
C ARG A 230 11.59 16.63 0.12
N LEU A 231 10.87 15.99 1.04
CA LEU A 231 9.59 15.31 0.80
C LEU A 231 8.38 16.17 1.23
N ARG A 232 8.58 17.37 1.79
CA ARG A 232 7.52 18.18 2.41
C ARG A 232 6.36 18.55 1.47
N ASN A 233 6.59 18.48 0.16
CA ASN A 233 5.61 18.79 -0.88
C ASN A 233 5.31 17.60 -1.81
N THR A 234 5.70 16.38 -1.44
CA THR A 234 5.43 15.19 -2.24
C THR A 234 4.21 14.44 -1.70
N LEU A 235 3.34 13.99 -2.61
CA LEU A 235 2.16 13.20 -2.24
C LEU A 235 2.51 11.75 -1.88
N ALA A 236 3.46 11.15 -2.61
CA ALA A 236 3.98 9.80 -2.38
C ALA A 236 5.31 9.88 -1.61
N ASP A 237 5.27 10.37 -0.36
CA ASP A 237 6.47 10.61 0.44
C ASP A 237 7.34 9.35 0.58
N ASP A 238 6.70 8.20 0.75
CA ASP A 238 7.32 6.89 0.88
C ASP A 238 8.09 6.43 -0.37
N TYR A 239 7.45 6.54 -1.55
CA TYR A 239 8.04 6.19 -2.83
C TYR A 239 9.24 7.09 -3.15
N TRP A 240 9.07 8.40 -2.93
CA TRP A 240 10.11 9.39 -3.22
C TRP A 240 11.27 9.34 -2.23
N LEU A 241 11.02 9.05 -0.95
CA LEU A 241 12.08 8.79 0.03
C LEU A 241 13.01 7.69 -0.48
N ALA A 242 12.43 6.54 -0.85
CA ALA A 242 13.23 5.44 -1.39
C ALA A 242 13.84 5.78 -2.77
N GLY A 243 13.16 6.62 -3.56
CA GLY A 243 13.68 7.20 -4.81
C GLY A 243 14.98 7.94 -4.62
N HIS A 244 14.99 8.90 -3.70
CA HIS A 244 16.17 9.70 -3.41
C HIS A 244 17.28 8.87 -2.76
N VAL A 245 16.95 7.82 -2.00
CA VAL A 245 17.96 6.87 -1.51
C VAL A 245 18.67 6.17 -2.68
N ARG A 246 17.93 5.77 -3.72
CA ARG A 246 18.52 5.16 -4.92
C ARG A 246 19.37 6.15 -5.73
N GLU A 247 19.07 7.45 -5.70
CA GLU A 247 19.93 8.48 -6.30
C GLU A 247 21.32 8.55 -5.64
N LEU A 248 21.46 8.08 -4.39
CA LEU A 248 22.74 7.91 -3.71
C LEU A 248 23.47 6.60 -4.08
N ASN A 249 22.98 5.85 -5.08
CA ASN A 249 23.45 4.51 -5.44
C ASN A 249 23.30 3.46 -4.32
N LEU A 250 22.43 3.73 -3.34
CA LEU A 250 22.09 2.78 -2.30
C LEU A 250 20.90 1.90 -2.70
N GLN A 251 20.84 0.70 -2.13
CA GLN A 251 19.82 -0.29 -2.45
C GLN A 251 18.54 -0.06 -1.65
N THR A 252 17.41 -0.30 -2.32
CA THR A 252 16.11 -0.48 -1.67
C THR A 252 15.85 -1.98 -1.51
N VAL A 253 15.67 -2.43 -0.27
CA VAL A 253 15.40 -3.83 0.06
C VAL A 253 13.93 -4.02 0.39
N LEU A 254 13.28 -4.97 -0.29
CA LEU A 254 11.98 -5.49 0.12
C LEU A 254 12.18 -6.57 1.19
N SER A 255 11.75 -6.28 2.41
CA SER A 255 11.80 -7.18 3.56
C SER A 255 10.93 -8.42 3.33
N PRO A 256 11.34 -9.61 3.82
CA PRO A 256 10.45 -10.77 3.85
C PRO A 256 9.32 -10.61 4.88
N VAL A 257 9.41 -9.64 5.79
CA VAL A 257 8.36 -9.33 6.75
C VAL A 257 7.15 -8.76 6.02
N VAL A 258 5.97 -9.28 6.37
CA VAL A 258 4.68 -8.75 5.90
C VAL A 258 3.96 -8.21 7.12
N VAL A 259 3.78 -6.89 7.18
CA VAL A 259 3.04 -6.23 8.25
C VAL A 259 1.54 -6.25 7.99
N GLU A 260 0.72 -5.88 8.96
CA GLU A 260 -0.73 -5.81 8.78
C GLU A 260 -1.20 -4.36 8.78
N THR A 261 -2.20 -4.04 7.95
CA THR A 261 -2.87 -2.73 7.89
C THR A 261 -4.37 -2.92 8.05
N ASP A 262 -5.00 -2.04 8.82
CA ASP A 262 -6.44 -2.05 9.01
C ASP A 262 -7.17 -1.30 7.87
N VAL A 263 -8.23 -1.93 7.36
CA VAL A 263 -9.20 -1.29 6.47
C VAL A 263 -10.45 -1.02 7.26
N THR A 264 -10.81 0.25 7.38
CA THR A 264 -11.83 0.75 8.32
C THR A 264 -13.00 1.42 7.62
N GLU A 265 -12.98 1.51 6.30
CA GLU A 265 -14.01 2.18 5.52
C GLU A 265 -15.31 1.38 5.56
N TYR A 266 -16.26 1.91 6.32
CA TYR A 266 -17.58 1.31 6.50
C TYR A 266 -18.51 1.54 5.30
N THR A 267 -18.29 2.58 4.51
CA THR A 267 -19.15 2.98 3.38
C THR A 267 -18.42 2.92 2.04
N LEU A 268 -19.17 2.73 0.95
CA LEU A 268 -18.63 2.80 -0.41
C LEU A 268 -17.97 4.15 -0.70
N ALA A 269 -18.55 5.25 -0.24
CA ALA A 269 -18.00 6.59 -0.48
C ALA A 269 -16.62 6.76 0.17
N ALA A 270 -16.48 6.35 1.44
CA ALA A 270 -15.19 6.40 2.13
C ALA A 270 -14.14 5.52 1.44
N LEU A 271 -14.53 4.32 1.02
CA LEU A 271 -13.65 3.40 0.29
C LEU A 271 -13.24 3.97 -1.06
N TRP A 272 -14.19 4.54 -1.80
CA TRP A 272 -13.98 5.15 -3.11
C TRP A 272 -13.00 6.32 -3.03
N ASP A 273 -13.16 7.22 -2.06
CA ASP A 273 -12.26 8.36 -1.87
C ASP A 273 -10.83 7.91 -1.56
N ARG A 274 -10.69 6.91 -0.66
CA ARG A 274 -9.38 6.37 -0.30
C ARG A 274 -8.66 5.74 -1.49
N GLU A 275 -9.32 4.82 -2.19
CA GLU A 275 -8.71 4.06 -3.27
C GLU A 275 -8.48 4.93 -4.51
N THR A 276 -9.38 5.86 -4.82
CA THR A 276 -9.18 6.85 -5.90
C THR A 276 -7.98 7.74 -5.60
N ARG A 277 -7.79 8.17 -4.34
CA ARG A 277 -6.59 8.90 -3.93
C ARG A 277 -5.33 8.07 -4.19
N TRP A 278 -5.30 6.80 -3.77
CA TRP A 278 -4.15 5.92 -4.01
C TRP A 278 -3.85 5.74 -5.50
N LEU A 279 -4.87 5.51 -6.33
CA LEU A 279 -4.71 5.39 -7.78
C LEU A 279 -4.18 6.68 -8.42
N ARG A 280 -4.63 7.85 -7.96
CA ARG A 280 -4.07 9.15 -8.38
C ARG A 280 -2.62 9.32 -7.94
N THR A 281 -2.25 8.87 -6.75
CA THR A 281 -0.85 8.84 -6.28
C THR A 281 0.02 7.92 -7.14
N ILE A 282 -0.49 6.75 -7.54
CA ILE A 282 0.22 5.85 -8.47
C ILE A 282 0.41 6.55 -9.83
N ARG A 283 -0.63 7.23 -10.33
CA ARG A 283 -0.56 7.98 -11.59
C ARG A 283 0.48 9.11 -11.54
N SER A 284 0.59 9.85 -10.43
CA SER A 284 1.59 10.92 -10.30
C SER A 284 3.03 10.39 -10.32
N VAL A 285 3.23 9.17 -9.83
CA VAL A 285 4.55 8.55 -9.75
C VAL A 285 4.93 7.84 -11.06
N ASN A 286 4.00 7.12 -11.68
CA ASN A 286 4.26 6.32 -12.86
C ASN A 286 3.06 6.36 -13.82
N ARG A 287 3.00 7.41 -14.66
CA ARG A 287 1.88 7.63 -15.59
C ARG A 287 1.70 6.49 -16.60
N THR A 288 2.79 5.95 -17.12
CA THR A 288 2.75 4.86 -18.12
C THR A 288 2.33 3.54 -17.47
N GLY A 289 2.87 3.23 -16.29
CA GLY A 289 2.44 2.07 -15.51
C GLY A 289 0.97 2.18 -15.08
N PHE A 290 0.54 3.36 -14.66
CA PHE A 290 -0.86 3.64 -14.35
C PHE A 290 -1.78 3.42 -15.57
N ALA A 291 -1.40 3.93 -16.74
CA ALA A 291 -2.16 3.74 -17.97
C ALA A 291 -2.27 2.26 -18.37
N ALA A 292 -1.26 1.43 -18.05
CA ALA A 292 -1.26 0.00 -18.35
C ALA A 292 -1.99 -0.86 -17.28
N LEU A 293 -2.48 -0.28 -16.18
CA LEU A 293 -3.13 -1.03 -15.09
C LEU A 293 -4.34 -1.82 -15.56
N PHE A 294 -5.03 -1.39 -16.62
CA PHE A 294 -6.21 -2.10 -17.11
C PHE A 294 -5.94 -3.57 -17.42
N VAL A 295 -4.73 -3.94 -17.86
CA VAL A 295 -4.34 -5.33 -18.14
C VAL A 295 -4.40 -6.20 -16.87
N THR A 296 -4.26 -5.60 -15.69
CA THR A 296 -4.27 -6.31 -14.40
C THR A 296 -5.68 -6.63 -13.88
N PHE A 297 -6.72 -6.01 -14.45
CA PHE A 297 -8.11 -6.19 -14.01
C PHE A 297 -8.68 -7.46 -14.63
N THR A 298 -8.56 -8.57 -13.90
CA THR A 298 -8.67 -9.90 -14.51
C THR A 298 -10.11 -10.24 -14.91
N LEU A 299 -11.10 -10.00 -14.04
CA LEU A 299 -12.49 -10.42 -14.28
C LEU A 299 -13.18 -9.71 -15.44
N PRO A 300 -13.05 -8.39 -15.66
CA PRO A 300 -13.66 -7.71 -16.81
C PRO A 300 -13.22 -8.34 -18.13
N TRP A 301 -11.92 -8.61 -18.29
CA TRP A 301 -11.40 -9.21 -19.51
C TRP A 301 -11.82 -10.67 -19.66
N ILE A 302 -11.79 -11.46 -18.59
CA ILE A 302 -12.28 -12.85 -18.61
C ILE A 302 -13.75 -12.90 -19.04
N ALA A 303 -14.60 -12.02 -18.52
CA ALA A 303 -16.02 -11.97 -18.89
C ALA A 303 -16.21 -11.63 -20.37
N CYS A 304 -15.46 -10.65 -20.90
CA CYS A 304 -15.44 -10.34 -22.33
C CYS A 304 -14.98 -11.52 -23.18
N GLY A 305 -13.93 -12.24 -22.75
CA GLY A 305 -13.42 -13.41 -23.45
C GLY A 305 -14.39 -14.59 -23.45
N ALA A 306 -15.06 -14.84 -22.34
CA ALA A 306 -16.07 -15.89 -22.23
C ALA A 306 -17.29 -15.59 -23.13
N TRP A 307 -17.73 -14.33 -23.18
CA TRP A 307 -18.80 -13.91 -24.08
C TRP A 307 -18.40 -14.05 -25.55
N LEU A 308 -17.20 -13.60 -25.93
CA LEU A 308 -16.69 -13.76 -27.30
C LEU A 308 -16.55 -15.24 -27.69
N ALA A 309 -16.06 -16.08 -26.78
CA ALA A 309 -15.95 -17.51 -27.00
C ALA A 309 -17.32 -18.17 -27.25
N PHE A 310 -18.35 -17.74 -26.49
CA PHE A 310 -19.72 -18.19 -26.66
C PHE A 310 -20.29 -17.78 -28.02
N GLU A 311 -20.11 -16.53 -28.43
CA GLU A 311 -20.60 -16.06 -29.74
C GLU A 311 -19.90 -16.79 -30.90
N LEU A 312 -18.57 -16.93 -30.85
CA LEU A 312 -17.80 -17.66 -31.87
C LEU A 312 -18.24 -19.13 -31.97
N HIS A 313 -18.48 -19.78 -30.83
CA HIS A 313 -18.99 -21.14 -30.79
C HIS A 313 -20.41 -21.24 -31.39
N ARG A 314 -21.30 -20.31 -31.03
CA ARG A 314 -22.69 -20.25 -31.50
C ARG A 314 -22.79 -20.12 -33.02
N VAL A 315 -21.90 -19.34 -33.64
CA VAL A 315 -21.87 -19.16 -35.11
C VAL A 315 -20.93 -20.13 -35.83
N ASN A 316 -20.34 -21.10 -35.11
CA ASN A 316 -19.34 -22.06 -35.61
C ASN A 316 -18.17 -21.39 -36.37
N ALA A 317 -17.72 -20.23 -35.88
CA ALA A 317 -16.59 -19.49 -36.44
C ALA A 317 -15.34 -19.67 -35.57
N HIS A 318 -14.19 -19.85 -36.22
CA HIS A 318 -12.87 -19.88 -35.57
C HIS A 318 -12.80 -20.74 -34.29
N PRO A 319 -13.06 -22.06 -34.36
CA PRO A 319 -13.13 -22.94 -33.18
C PRO A 319 -11.85 -22.94 -32.34
N ALA A 320 -10.68 -22.80 -32.98
CA ALA A 320 -9.40 -22.68 -32.27
C ALA A 320 -9.32 -21.42 -31.38
N VAL A 321 -9.87 -20.29 -31.84
CA VAL A 321 -9.91 -19.03 -31.07
C VAL A 321 -10.87 -19.17 -29.90
N SER A 322 -12.06 -19.75 -30.12
CA SER A 322 -13.02 -20.03 -29.04
C SER A 322 -12.39 -20.91 -27.94
N ILE A 323 -11.71 -22.00 -28.32
CA ILE A 323 -11.01 -22.87 -27.36
C ILE A 323 -9.92 -22.10 -26.60
N ALA A 324 -9.11 -21.30 -27.29
CA ALA A 324 -8.06 -20.50 -26.65
C ALA A 324 -8.62 -19.51 -25.62
N LEU A 325 -9.72 -18.83 -25.94
CA LEU A 325 -10.41 -17.91 -25.04
C LEU A 325 -10.95 -18.62 -23.80
N VAL A 326 -11.55 -19.82 -23.96
CA VAL A 326 -12.03 -20.64 -22.84
C VAL A 326 -10.87 -21.07 -21.94
N VAL A 327 -9.77 -21.56 -22.52
CA VAL A 327 -8.58 -21.96 -21.76
C VAL A 327 -8.00 -20.78 -20.97
N ALA A 328 -7.87 -19.60 -21.61
CA ALA A 328 -7.39 -18.40 -20.95
C ALA A 328 -8.33 -17.94 -19.83
N ALA A 329 -9.65 -17.97 -20.05
CA ALA A 329 -10.64 -17.65 -19.03
C ALA A 329 -10.56 -18.59 -17.82
N VAL A 330 -10.52 -19.90 -18.05
CA VAL A 330 -10.40 -20.91 -16.99
C VAL A 330 -9.09 -20.72 -16.23
N ALA A 331 -7.95 -20.58 -16.93
CA ALA A 331 -6.65 -20.37 -16.30
C ALA A 331 -6.63 -19.09 -15.44
N GLY A 332 -7.20 -18.00 -15.95
CA GLY A 332 -7.28 -16.73 -15.23
C GLY A 332 -8.16 -16.81 -13.98
N VAL A 333 -9.36 -17.41 -14.07
CA VAL A 333 -10.24 -17.61 -12.89
C VAL A 333 -9.56 -18.52 -11.87
N SER A 334 -9.01 -19.66 -12.30
CA SER A 334 -8.29 -20.58 -11.41
C SER A 334 -7.13 -19.89 -10.71
N ALA A 335 -6.34 -19.09 -11.44
CA ALA A 335 -5.24 -18.33 -10.86
C ALA A 335 -5.73 -17.29 -9.82
N ARG A 336 -6.84 -16.59 -10.08
CA ARG A 336 -7.43 -15.65 -9.12
C ARG A 336 -7.94 -16.35 -7.87
N VAL A 337 -8.59 -17.52 -8.00
CA VAL A 337 -9.04 -18.34 -6.86
C VAL A 337 -7.83 -18.80 -6.03
N VAL A 338 -6.76 -19.28 -6.67
CA VAL A 338 -5.53 -19.68 -5.98
C VAL A 338 -4.88 -18.49 -5.28
N LEU A 339 -4.80 -17.33 -5.95
CA LEU A 339 -4.24 -16.12 -5.35
C LEU A 339 -5.03 -15.66 -4.13
N HIS A 340 -6.35 -15.68 -4.21
CA HIS A 340 -7.24 -15.42 -3.07
C HIS A 340 -6.95 -16.37 -1.91
N ALA A 341 -6.81 -17.67 -2.20
CA ALA A 341 -6.49 -18.67 -1.17
C ALA A 341 -5.10 -18.50 -0.55
N LEU A 342 -4.10 -18.06 -1.32
CA LEU A 342 -2.74 -17.78 -0.83
C LEU A 342 -2.69 -16.53 0.07
N MET A 343 -3.61 -15.59 -0.11
CA MET A 343 -3.63 -14.32 0.60
C MET A 343 -4.62 -14.29 1.77
N GLY A 344 -5.61 -15.18 1.78
CA GLY A 344 -6.60 -15.30 2.85
C GLY A 344 -6.00 -15.83 4.15
N ALA A 345 -6.15 -15.05 5.23
CA ALA A 345 -5.67 -15.44 6.56
C ALA A 345 -6.54 -16.52 7.23
N GLU A 346 -7.84 -16.57 6.89
CA GLU A 346 -8.80 -17.49 7.52
C GLU A 346 -9.56 -18.32 6.48
N ARG A 347 -9.46 -19.66 6.60
CA ARG A 347 -10.18 -20.61 5.72
C ARG A 347 -11.70 -20.41 5.70
N ARG A 348 -12.29 -19.90 6.79
CA ARG A 348 -13.74 -19.66 6.91
C ARG A 348 -14.22 -18.44 6.13
N LEU A 349 -13.37 -17.41 6.03
CA LEU A 349 -13.68 -16.19 5.30
C LEU A 349 -13.38 -16.33 3.81
N LEU A 350 -12.45 -17.20 3.43
CA LEU A 350 -12.04 -17.48 2.05
C LEU A 350 -13.23 -17.63 1.08
N TRP A 351 -14.18 -18.52 1.37
CA TRP A 351 -15.32 -18.73 0.45
C TRP A 351 -16.29 -17.54 0.42
N ARG A 352 -16.42 -16.82 1.54
CA ARG A 352 -17.31 -15.64 1.63
C ARG A 352 -16.69 -14.43 0.93
N ASP A 353 -15.38 -14.27 0.99
CA ASP A 353 -14.64 -13.19 0.34
C ASP A 353 -14.42 -13.47 -1.14
N LEU A 354 -14.34 -14.74 -1.56
CA LEU A 354 -14.23 -15.10 -2.97
C LEU A 354 -15.41 -14.53 -3.79
N ALA A 355 -16.61 -14.53 -3.23
CA ALA A 355 -17.81 -13.94 -3.86
C ALA A 355 -17.73 -12.40 -4.02
N LEU A 356 -16.81 -11.73 -3.31
CA LEU A 356 -16.60 -10.28 -3.42
C LEU A 356 -15.68 -9.90 -4.58
N MET A 357 -14.94 -10.86 -5.14
CA MET A 357 -13.96 -10.62 -6.20
C MET A 357 -14.56 -9.88 -7.43
N PRO A 358 -15.76 -10.21 -7.94
CA PRO A 358 -16.37 -9.45 -9.04
C PRO A 358 -16.66 -7.99 -8.67
N VAL A 359 -17.13 -7.75 -7.44
CA VAL A 359 -17.39 -6.39 -6.95
C VAL A 359 -16.07 -5.62 -6.88
N ARG A 360 -15.01 -6.25 -6.38
CA ARG A 360 -13.68 -5.64 -6.27
C ARG A 360 -13.10 -5.27 -7.64
N ASP A 361 -13.10 -6.20 -8.59
CA ASP A 361 -12.53 -5.94 -9.92
C ASP A 361 -13.34 -4.86 -10.67
N ALA A 362 -14.66 -4.87 -10.56
CA ALA A 362 -15.52 -3.81 -11.13
C ALA A 362 -15.22 -2.44 -10.49
N LEU A 363 -15.07 -2.40 -9.16
CA LEU A 363 -14.77 -1.18 -8.44
C LEU A 363 -13.36 -0.66 -8.79
N LEU A 364 -12.37 -1.55 -8.91
CA LEU A 364 -11.02 -1.19 -9.33
C LEU A 364 -10.99 -0.63 -10.77
N PHE A 365 -11.74 -1.21 -11.70
CA PHE A 365 -11.88 -0.69 -13.06
C PHE A 365 -12.53 0.71 -13.06
N ALA A 366 -13.62 0.89 -12.30
CA ALA A 366 -14.30 2.18 -12.17
C ALA A 366 -13.40 3.26 -11.54
N GLN A 367 -12.66 2.90 -10.49
CA GLN A 367 -11.73 3.81 -9.82
C GLN A 367 -10.49 4.11 -10.67
N TRP A 368 -10.04 3.19 -11.51
CA TRP A 368 -8.97 3.46 -12.47
C TRP A 368 -9.41 4.48 -13.52
N MET A 369 -10.64 4.36 -14.03
CA MET A 369 -11.22 5.39 -14.89
C MET A 369 -11.32 6.73 -14.15
N ALA A 370 -11.86 6.75 -12.93
CA ALA A 370 -11.98 7.98 -12.13
C ALA A 370 -10.61 8.61 -11.75
N GLY A 371 -9.62 7.77 -11.44
CA GLY A 371 -8.25 8.14 -11.12
C GLY A 371 -7.46 8.64 -12.33
N SER A 372 -7.92 8.31 -13.55
CA SER A 372 -7.39 8.88 -14.80
C SER A 372 -7.72 10.37 -14.94
N PHE A 373 -8.71 10.86 -14.18
CA PHE A 373 -9.12 12.26 -14.14
C PHE A 373 -8.85 12.90 -12.76
N GLY A 374 -8.94 14.23 -12.72
CA GLY A 374 -8.73 15.05 -11.51
C GLY A 374 -7.26 15.39 -11.25
N SER A 375 -7.00 16.54 -10.64
CA SER A 375 -5.66 17.07 -10.36
C SER A 375 -5.37 17.24 -8.86
N THR A 376 -6.33 16.86 -8.01
CA THR A 376 -6.23 16.99 -6.55
C THR A 376 -6.76 15.74 -5.85
N VAL A 377 -6.30 15.54 -4.61
CA VAL A 377 -6.81 14.54 -3.68
C VAL A 377 -7.12 15.19 -2.34
N VAL A 378 -8.14 14.69 -1.65
CA VAL A 378 -8.42 15.10 -0.26
C VAL A 378 -7.75 14.09 0.66
N TRP A 379 -6.93 14.58 1.59
CA TRP A 379 -6.27 13.75 2.59
C TRP A 379 -6.32 14.42 3.96
N ARG A 380 -6.95 13.74 4.92
CA ARG A 380 -7.20 14.26 6.28
C ARG A 380 -7.77 15.69 6.27
N GLY A 381 -8.78 15.91 5.42
CA GLY A 381 -9.46 17.21 5.26
C GLY A 381 -8.74 18.24 4.37
N VAL A 382 -7.53 17.95 3.92
CA VAL A 382 -6.69 18.87 3.13
C VAL A 382 -6.68 18.49 1.66
N ARG A 383 -6.92 19.46 0.77
CA ARG A 383 -6.77 19.29 -0.68
C ARG A 383 -5.30 19.42 -1.08
N VAL A 384 -4.72 18.33 -1.58
CA VAL A 384 -3.33 18.25 -2.05
C VAL A 384 -3.30 18.06 -3.57
N PRO A 385 -2.46 18.79 -4.32
CA PRO A 385 -2.31 18.57 -5.76
C PRO A 385 -1.64 17.22 -6.05
N VAL A 386 -2.09 16.55 -7.12
CA VAL A 386 -1.55 15.25 -7.56
C VAL A 386 -0.18 15.40 -8.21
N GLU A 387 0.06 16.50 -8.92
CA GLU A 387 1.36 16.85 -9.49
C GLU A 387 1.98 17.95 -8.64
N ALA A 388 3.24 17.78 -8.24
CA ALA A 388 4.00 18.84 -7.60
C ALA A 388 4.15 20.00 -8.60
N ARG A 389 3.62 21.18 -8.25
CA ARG A 389 3.95 22.40 -8.99
C ARG A 389 5.31 22.89 -8.48
N ASP A 390 6.28 23.02 -9.39
CA ASP A 390 7.63 23.52 -9.09
C ASP A 390 7.68 24.97 -8.54
N ASN A 391 6.54 25.66 -8.43
CA ASN A 391 6.51 27.00 -7.88
C ASN A 391 6.27 27.00 -6.37
N ALA A 392 7.38 27.14 -5.64
CA ALA A 392 7.43 27.62 -4.27
C ALA A 392 6.82 29.03 -4.19
N THR A 393 5.51 29.16 -3.91
CA THR A 393 4.85 30.31 -3.24
C THR A 393 3.33 30.13 -3.31
N THR A 394 2.79 29.22 -2.53
CA THR A 394 1.40 29.36 -2.07
C THR A 394 1.35 28.94 -0.62
N VAL A 395 1.26 29.93 0.25
CA VAL A 395 0.88 29.74 1.65
C VAL A 395 -0.47 29.04 1.63
N PHE A 396 -0.48 27.75 1.94
CA PHE A 396 -1.70 26.97 2.00
C PHE A 396 -2.48 27.38 3.26
N ARG A 397 -3.60 28.07 3.07
CA ARG A 397 -4.64 28.17 4.11
C ARG A 397 -5.56 26.96 3.92
N PRO A 398 -5.75 26.10 4.94
CA PRO A 398 -6.78 25.07 4.86
C PRO A 398 -8.14 25.75 4.75
N GLU A 399 -8.79 25.66 3.59
CA GLU A 399 -10.23 25.91 3.53
C GLU A 399 -10.93 24.74 4.23
N PRO A 400 -11.74 24.98 5.27
CA PRO A 400 -12.56 23.93 5.83
C PRO A 400 -13.46 23.38 4.73
N ALA A 401 -13.48 22.06 4.56
CA ALA A 401 -14.46 21.41 3.70
C ALA A 401 -15.84 21.86 4.17
N LYS A 402 -16.63 22.47 3.27
CA LYS A 402 -18.02 22.85 3.58
C LYS A 402 -18.72 21.61 4.11
N ALA A 403 -19.08 21.65 5.39
CA ALA A 403 -20.03 20.71 5.95
C ALA A 403 -21.24 20.72 5.03
N LEU A 404 -21.63 19.54 4.54
CA LEU A 404 -22.96 19.35 3.97
C LEU A 404 -23.95 19.79 5.05
N GLU A 405 -24.57 20.94 4.85
CA GLU A 405 -25.79 21.31 5.57
C GLU A 405 -26.78 20.18 5.33
N VAL A 406 -27.00 19.38 6.37
CA VAL A 406 -28.16 18.51 6.47
C VAL A 406 -29.35 19.45 6.44
N SER A 407 -30.07 19.46 5.31
CA SER A 407 -31.36 20.10 5.21
C SER A 407 -32.28 19.45 6.24
N ASP A 408 -32.60 20.16 7.32
CA ASP A 408 -33.68 19.83 8.22
C ASP A 408 -34.99 19.90 7.43
N GLY A 409 -35.38 18.76 6.87
CA GLY A 409 -36.63 18.57 6.16
C GLY A 409 -37.80 18.72 7.13
N ARG A 410 -38.58 19.78 6.93
CA ARG A 410 -40.03 19.73 7.15
C ARG A 410 -40.70 19.01 5.99
#